data_AF-A0A1E7FLB9-F1
#
_entry.id   AF-A0A1E7FLB9-F1
#
_cell.length_a   1.000
_cell.length_b   1.000
_cell.length_c   1.000
_cell.angle_alpha   90.00
_cell.angle_beta   90.00
_cell.angle_gamma   90.00
#
_symmetry.space_group_name_H-M   'P 1'
#
loop_
_entity.id
_entity.type
_entity.pdbx_description
1 polymer ?
#
loop_
_entity_poly.entity_id
_entity_poly.type
_entity_poly.pdbx_seq_one_letter_code
_entity_poly.pdbx_strand_id
1 'polypeptide(L)'
;MDLQEETKPNLISFTCVLIAWARSDDLNAPIEAERIYEEILDRGLKPDRFVFAGLITAWGRNNSEREDPMIKVENYFQRIKDIEQEQSSILLPSENNGEKVSSSFKATVVEYTVVIQAYADYVSKNIGKSRESVERVESLLDEMLKSEDKSLKPNILTYAAVLKCIAAARRVPDRGDRADIVLQKMYSEQVEITPYIINLVKRCKNIRKKSTQK
;
A
#
# COMPACT_ATOMS: atom_id res chain seq x y z
N MET A 1 -34.46 20.92 20.00
CA MET A 1 -33.48 19.92 19.54
C MET A 1 -32.74 20.54 18.38
N ASP A 2 -31.48 20.89 18.61
CA ASP A 2 -30.67 21.62 17.64
C ASP A 2 -30.21 20.69 16.52
N LEU A 3 -30.78 20.87 15.33
CA LEU A 3 -30.44 20.13 14.09
C LEU A 3 -28.96 20.23 13.69
N GLN A 4 -28.16 21.09 14.34
CA GLN A 4 -26.72 21.23 14.07
C GLN A 4 -25.87 20.10 14.66
N GLU A 5 -26.40 19.33 15.62
CA GLU A 5 -25.66 18.20 16.20
C GLU A 5 -25.66 16.97 15.29
N GLU A 6 -26.71 16.78 14.48
CA GLU A 6 -26.85 15.67 13.52
C GLU A 6 -26.07 15.87 12.20
N THR A 7 -25.53 17.07 11.94
CA THR A 7 -24.84 17.40 10.67
C THR A 7 -23.32 17.49 10.81
N LYS A 8 -22.74 17.14 11.96
CA LYS A 8 -21.27 17.20 12.14
C LYS A 8 -20.59 16.11 11.30
N PRO A 9 -19.51 16.45 10.55
CA PRO A 9 -18.73 15.46 9.82
C PRO A 9 -18.27 14.32 10.74
N ASN A 10 -18.50 13.08 10.29
CA ASN A 10 -18.05 11.86 10.96
C ASN A 10 -16.86 11.24 10.23
N LEU A 11 -16.33 10.14 10.77
CA LEU A 11 -15.17 9.45 10.19
C LEU A 11 -15.39 9.09 8.71
N ILE A 12 -16.58 8.63 8.33
CA ILE A 12 -16.89 8.25 6.95
C ILE A 12 -16.75 9.47 6.02
N SER A 13 -17.33 10.61 6.39
CA SER A 13 -17.22 11.85 5.61
C SER A 13 -15.77 12.29 5.43
N PHE A 14 -14.95 12.24 6.49
CA PHE A 14 -13.54 12.56 6.40
C PHE A 14 -12.76 11.56 5.53
N THR A 15 -12.99 10.26 5.69
CA THR A 15 -12.38 9.21 4.87
C THR A 15 -12.71 9.41 3.39
N CYS A 16 -13.94 9.80 3.05
CA CYS A 16 -14.32 10.10 1.67
C CYS A 16 -13.51 11.27 1.09
N VAL A 17 -13.40 12.38 1.82
CA VAL A 17 -12.63 13.55 1.38
C VAL A 17 -11.14 13.22 1.26
N LEU A 18 -10.61 12.46 2.21
CA LEU A 18 -9.22 12.02 2.20
C LEU A 18 -8.92 11.11 1.00
N ILE A 19 -9.81 10.16 0.68
CA ILE A 19 -9.68 9.31 -0.52
C ILE A 19 -9.79 10.14 -1.80
N ALA A 20 -10.63 11.18 -1.82
CA ALA A 20 -10.70 12.09 -2.96
C ALA A 20 -9.37 12.83 -3.17
N TRP A 21 -8.77 13.36 -2.10
CA TRP A 21 -7.42 13.94 -2.15
C TRP A 21 -6.37 12.93 -2.60
N ALA A 22 -6.38 11.72 -2.05
CA ALA A 22 -5.43 10.66 -2.40
C ALA A 22 -5.47 10.26 -3.89
N ARG A 23 -6.61 10.49 -4.57
CA ARG A 23 -6.77 10.23 -6.01
C ARG A 23 -6.58 11.46 -6.88
N SER A 24 -6.41 12.64 -6.28
CA SER A 24 -6.10 13.87 -6.99
C SER A 24 -4.68 13.83 -7.55
N ASP A 25 -4.47 14.53 -8.66
CA ASP A 25 -3.13 14.78 -9.23
C ASP A 25 -2.56 16.14 -8.73
N ASP A 26 -3.22 16.77 -7.75
CA ASP A 26 -2.71 17.97 -7.07
C ASP A 26 -1.44 17.65 -6.26
N LEU A 27 -0.39 18.46 -6.42
CA LEU A 27 0.87 18.32 -5.71
C LEU A 27 0.74 18.50 -4.19
N ASN A 28 -0.28 19.23 -3.74
CA ASN A 28 -0.59 19.43 -2.32
C ASN A 28 -1.50 18.34 -1.74
N ALA A 29 -1.95 17.37 -2.54
CA ALA A 29 -2.84 16.30 -2.08
C ALA A 29 -2.37 15.56 -0.82
N PRO A 30 -1.06 15.25 -0.62
CA PRO A 30 -0.60 14.61 0.60
C PRO A 30 -0.76 15.51 1.83
N ILE A 31 -0.49 16.81 1.66
CA ILE A 31 -0.58 17.81 2.73
C ILE A 31 -2.04 17.98 3.16
N GLU A 32 -2.97 18.08 2.19
CA GLU A 32 -4.39 18.16 2.49
C GLU A 32 -4.93 16.86 3.11
N ALA A 33 -4.43 15.70 2.67
CA ALA A 33 -4.79 14.43 3.29
C ALA A 33 -4.32 14.35 4.76
N GLU A 34 -3.10 14.83 5.06
CA GLU A 34 -2.60 14.93 6.44
C GLU A 34 -3.43 15.92 7.28
N ARG A 35 -3.82 17.06 6.72
CA ARG A 35 -4.71 18.02 7.40
C ARG A 35 -6.04 17.39 7.78
N ILE A 36 -6.63 16.58 6.90
CA ILE A 36 -7.86 15.84 7.22
C ILE A 36 -7.61 14.79 8.32
N TYR A 37 -6.45 14.13 8.30
CA TYR A 37 -6.07 13.19 9.35
C TYR A 37 -5.90 13.86 10.72
N GLU A 38 -5.25 15.02 10.78
CA GLU A 38 -5.15 15.83 12.00
C GLU A 38 -6.54 16.24 12.52
N GLU A 39 -7.44 16.66 11.63
CA GLU A 39 -8.82 16.99 12.00
C GLU A 39 -9.60 15.79 12.54
N ILE A 40 -9.38 14.58 12.04
CA ILE A 40 -9.94 13.34 12.60
C ILE A 40 -9.46 13.17 14.05
N LEU A 41 -8.17 13.35 14.31
CA LEU A 41 -7.58 13.21 15.65
C LEU A 41 -8.08 14.29 16.62
N ASP A 42 -8.11 15.55 16.20
CA ASP A 42 -8.55 16.69 17.02
C ASP A 42 -10.01 16.56 17.46
N ARG A 43 -10.83 15.89 16.64
CA ARG A 43 -12.23 15.58 16.95
C ARG A 43 -12.38 14.34 17.84
N GLY A 44 -11.29 13.72 18.26
CA GLY A 44 -11.29 12.49 19.06
C GLY A 44 -11.81 11.27 18.29
N LEU A 45 -11.90 11.34 16.97
CA LEU A 45 -12.29 10.21 16.13
C LEU A 45 -11.10 9.27 16.00
N LYS A 46 -11.34 7.96 16.05
CA LYS A 46 -10.30 6.96 15.85
C LYS A 46 -10.14 6.69 14.34
N PRO A 47 -8.97 7.00 13.74
CA PRO A 47 -8.71 6.65 12.35
C PRO A 47 -8.85 5.15 12.13
N ASP A 48 -9.48 4.75 11.03
CA ASP A 48 -9.55 3.35 10.61
C ASP A 48 -8.50 3.02 9.54
N ARG A 49 -8.42 1.76 9.10
CA ARG A 49 -7.47 1.33 8.06
C ARG A 49 -7.64 2.09 6.74
N PHE A 50 -8.85 2.57 6.42
CA PHE A 50 -9.13 3.28 5.17
C PHE A 50 -8.53 4.70 5.19
N VAL A 51 -8.53 5.36 6.35
CA VAL A 51 -7.82 6.63 6.54
C VAL A 51 -6.34 6.45 6.22
N PHE A 52 -5.68 5.45 6.81
CA PHE A 52 -4.27 5.19 6.57
C PHE A 52 -3.97 4.74 5.13
N ALA A 53 -4.81 3.88 4.54
CA ALA A 53 -4.66 3.49 3.14
C ALA A 53 -4.76 4.69 2.18
N GLY A 54 -5.64 5.65 2.50
CA GLY A 54 -5.73 6.91 1.77
C GLY A 54 -4.47 7.79 1.93
N LEU A 55 -3.92 7.92 3.15
CA LEU A 55 -2.67 8.65 3.40
C LEU A 55 -1.49 8.04 2.63
N ILE A 56 -1.35 6.71 2.69
CA ILE A 56 -0.34 5.96 1.95
C ILE A 56 -0.48 6.20 0.44
N THR A 57 -1.72 6.19 -0.07
CA THR A 57 -2.00 6.43 -1.49
C THR A 57 -1.64 7.87 -1.89
N ALA A 58 -2.01 8.86 -1.07
CA ALA A 58 -1.73 10.27 -1.33
C ALA A 58 -0.22 10.54 -1.42
N TRP A 59 0.53 10.06 -0.42
CA TRP A 59 1.99 10.16 -0.38
C TRP A 59 2.67 9.32 -1.48
N GLY A 60 2.21 8.10 -1.73
CA GLY A 60 2.81 7.20 -2.71
C GLY A 60 2.73 7.68 -4.16
N ARG A 61 1.68 8.43 -4.51
CA ARG A 61 1.49 9.01 -5.85
C ARG A 61 2.30 10.29 -6.05
N ASN A 62 2.54 11.04 -4.98
CA ASN A 62 3.19 12.34 -5.02
C ASN A 62 4.69 12.23 -4.74
N ASN A 63 5.49 12.74 -5.68
CA ASN A 63 6.93 12.81 -5.50
C ASN A 63 7.26 14.23 -5.04
N SER A 64 7.33 14.44 -3.72
CA SER A 64 7.83 15.70 -3.18
C SER A 64 9.35 15.77 -3.39
N GLU A 65 9.85 16.91 -3.85
CA GLU A 65 11.31 17.14 -3.92
C GLU A 65 11.91 17.45 -2.54
N ARG A 66 11.07 17.81 -1.57
CA ARG A 66 11.51 18.29 -0.25
C ARG A 66 11.73 17.17 0.75
N GLU A 67 10.98 16.08 0.64
CA GLU A 67 11.01 14.94 1.57
C GLU A 67 10.80 13.65 0.79
N ASP A 68 11.45 12.56 1.22
CA ASP A 68 11.24 11.24 0.63
C ASP A 68 9.84 10.72 1.02
N PRO A 69 8.86 10.66 0.08
CA PRO A 69 7.49 10.26 0.39
C PRO A 69 7.39 8.83 0.95
N MET A 70 8.40 7.98 0.70
CA MET A 70 8.41 6.62 1.22
C MET A 70 8.57 6.58 2.74
N ILE A 71 9.18 7.60 3.36
CA ILE A 71 9.25 7.70 4.83
C ILE A 71 7.83 7.81 5.41
N LYS A 72 6.99 8.68 4.83
CA LYS A 72 5.59 8.86 5.26
C LYS A 72 4.77 7.60 5.00
N VAL A 73 4.93 6.97 3.83
CA VAL A 73 4.27 5.70 3.51
C VAL A 73 4.60 4.62 4.53
N GLU A 74 5.88 4.43 4.87
CA GLU A 74 6.30 3.43 5.85
C GLU A 74 5.84 3.78 7.28
N ASN A 75 5.88 5.06 7.67
CA ASN A 75 5.40 5.50 8.98
C ASN A 75 3.90 5.19 9.16
N TYR A 76 3.07 5.49 8.15
CA TYR A 76 1.64 5.18 8.22
C TYR A 76 1.36 3.69 8.18
N PHE A 77 2.11 2.93 7.37
CA PHE A 77 1.96 1.48 7.34
C PHE A 77 2.38 0.84 8.67
N GLN A 78 3.47 1.30 9.28
CA GLN A 78 3.89 0.87 10.61
C GLN A 78 2.84 1.22 11.66
N ARG A 79 2.24 2.41 11.60
CA ARG A 79 1.17 2.78 12.53
C ARG A 79 -0.02 1.83 12.44
N ILE A 80 -0.34 1.30 11.26
CA ILE A 80 -1.38 0.28 11.12
C ILE A 80 -1.03 -0.97 11.94
N LYS A 81 0.21 -1.46 11.82
CA LYS A 81 0.72 -2.63 12.54
C LYS A 81 0.80 -2.39 14.05
N ASP A 82 1.17 -1.19 14.48
CA ASP A 82 1.25 -0.85 15.90
C ASP A 82 -0.14 -0.90 16.55
N ILE A 83 -1.16 -0.32 15.91
CA ILE A 83 -2.55 -0.36 16.40
C ILE A 83 -3.07 -1.80 16.45
N GLU A 84 -2.73 -2.63 15.46
CA GLU A 84 -3.08 -4.06 15.45
C GLU A 84 -2.49 -4.80 16.67
N GLN A 85 -1.23 -4.54 16.99
CA GLN A 85 -0.56 -5.11 18.16
C GLN A 85 -1.15 -4.61 19.47
N GLU A 86 -1.38 -3.29 19.58
CA GLU A 86 -2.04 -2.65 20.73
C GLU A 86 -3.41 -3.31 21.00
N GLN A 87 -4.24 -3.48 19.97
CA GLN A 87 -5.55 -4.12 20.10
C GLN A 87 -5.46 -5.61 20.45
N SER A 88 -4.49 -6.33 19.88
CA SER A 88 -4.27 -7.75 20.19
C SER A 88 -3.86 -7.98 21.64
N SER A 89 -3.10 -7.04 22.23
CA SER A 89 -2.68 -7.11 23.64
C SER A 89 -3.81 -6.89 24.64
N ILE A 90 -4.85 -6.14 24.25
CA ILE A 90 -6.01 -5.81 25.10
C ILE A 90 -7.02 -6.97 25.16
N LEU A 91 -7.02 -7.87 24.17
CA LEU A 91 -7.98 -8.98 24.03
C LEU A 91 -7.60 -10.26 24.82
N LEU A 92 -7.00 -10.13 26.01
CA LEU A 92 -6.95 -11.26 26.96
C LEU A 92 -8.38 -11.77 27.24
N PRO A 93 -8.59 -13.09 27.47
CA PRO A 93 -9.91 -13.69 27.42
C PRO A 93 -10.79 -13.17 28.56
N SER A 94 -11.61 -12.15 28.27
CA SER A 94 -12.80 -11.87 29.04
C SER A 94 -13.84 -12.88 28.61
N GLU A 95 -13.93 -13.99 29.34
CA GLU A 95 -15.16 -14.76 29.44
C GLU A 95 -16.22 -13.83 30.02
N ASN A 96 -16.91 -13.05 29.20
CA ASN A 96 -18.29 -12.63 29.43
C ASN A 96 -18.85 -11.88 28.22
N ASN A 97 -19.97 -12.43 27.74
CA ASN A 97 -21.05 -11.75 27.01
C ASN A 97 -20.72 -11.19 25.61
N GLY A 98 -20.86 -12.06 24.61
CA GLY A 98 -21.92 -11.94 23.58
C GLY A 98 -21.96 -10.72 22.64
N GLU A 99 -21.15 -9.70 22.83
CA GLU A 99 -21.01 -8.60 21.88
C GLU A 99 -19.89 -8.95 20.90
N LYS A 100 -20.24 -9.03 19.61
CA LYS A 100 -19.30 -9.17 18.50
C LYS A 100 -18.23 -8.09 18.63
N VAL A 101 -17.07 -8.47 19.14
CA VAL A 101 -15.89 -7.60 19.21
C VAL A 101 -15.64 -7.07 17.79
N SER A 102 -15.66 -5.74 17.75
CA SER A 102 -15.36 -4.85 16.63
C SER A 102 -14.31 -5.42 15.68
N SER A 103 -14.51 -5.23 14.38
CA SER A 103 -13.56 -5.64 13.32
C SER A 103 -12.12 -5.34 13.75
N SER A 104 -11.29 -6.38 13.89
CA SER A 104 -9.90 -6.19 14.31
C SER A 104 -9.24 -5.19 13.37
N PHE A 105 -8.65 -4.14 13.93
CA PHE A 105 -7.87 -3.20 13.15
C PHE A 105 -6.58 -3.93 12.75
N LYS A 106 -6.60 -4.58 11.60
CA LYS A 106 -5.46 -5.31 11.04
C LYS A 106 -5.23 -4.90 9.60
N ALA A 107 -3.97 -4.89 9.18
CA ALA A 107 -3.63 -4.69 7.78
C ALA A 107 -4.18 -5.87 6.95
N THR A 108 -4.77 -5.56 5.81
CA THR A 108 -5.28 -6.57 4.86
C THR A 108 -4.53 -6.45 3.54
N VAL A 109 -4.91 -7.27 2.56
CA VAL A 109 -4.43 -7.17 1.18
C VAL A 109 -4.50 -5.73 0.63
N VAL A 110 -5.47 -4.92 1.07
CA VAL A 110 -5.62 -3.52 0.64
C VAL A 110 -4.42 -2.69 1.07
N GLU A 111 -4.11 -2.65 2.37
CA GLU A 111 -3.05 -1.84 2.95
C GLU A 111 -1.68 -2.23 2.39
N TYR A 112 -1.40 -3.53 2.27
CA TYR A 112 -0.16 -4.00 1.64
C TYR A 112 -0.07 -3.61 0.16
N THR A 113 -1.16 -3.75 -0.59
CA THR A 113 -1.16 -3.44 -2.03
C THR A 113 -0.93 -1.95 -2.28
N VAL A 114 -1.48 -1.04 -1.46
CA VAL A 114 -1.24 0.39 -1.63
C VAL A 114 0.20 0.79 -1.31
N VAL A 115 0.85 0.16 -0.33
CA VAL A 115 2.30 0.37 -0.06
C VAL A 115 3.15 -0.14 -1.22
N ILE A 116 2.87 -1.34 -1.74
CA ILE A 116 3.60 -1.90 -2.89
C ILE A 116 3.41 -1.02 -4.14
N GLN A 117 2.19 -0.51 -4.37
CA GLN A 117 1.90 0.40 -5.48
C GLN A 117 2.63 1.75 -5.31
N ALA A 118 2.71 2.27 -4.08
CA ALA A 118 3.50 3.47 -3.77
C ALA A 118 4.98 3.30 -4.15
N TYR A 119 5.60 2.17 -3.82
CA TYR A 119 6.97 1.87 -4.25
C TYR A 119 7.10 1.74 -5.77
N ALA A 120 6.13 1.12 -6.44
CA ALA A 120 6.14 0.98 -7.89
C ALA A 120 6.13 2.36 -8.60
N ASP A 121 5.33 3.29 -8.09
CA ASP A 121 5.23 4.65 -8.61
C ASP A 121 6.48 5.47 -8.25
N TYR A 122 7.01 5.31 -7.03
CA TYR A 122 8.22 5.96 -6.56
C TYR A 122 9.46 5.63 -7.39
N VAL A 123 9.71 4.34 -7.66
CA VAL A 123 10.88 3.87 -8.45
C VAL A 123 10.87 4.44 -9.87
N SER A 124 9.69 4.65 -10.45
CA SER A 124 9.56 5.17 -11.80
C SER A 124 10.17 6.58 -11.95
N LYS A 125 10.21 7.35 -10.87
CA LYS A 125 10.76 8.71 -10.79
C LYS A 125 12.13 8.73 -10.10
N ASN A 126 12.41 7.79 -9.19
CA ASN A 126 13.62 7.75 -8.36
C ASN A 126 14.49 6.52 -8.67
N ILE A 127 15.12 6.50 -9.84
CA ILE A 127 15.90 5.35 -10.33
C ILE A 127 17.05 4.96 -9.36
N GLY A 128 17.61 5.91 -8.61
CA GLY A 128 18.65 5.65 -7.60
C GLY A 128 18.21 4.72 -6.46
N LYS A 129 16.91 4.66 -6.18
CA LYS A 129 16.30 3.86 -5.12
C LYS A 129 15.76 2.50 -5.60
N SER A 130 15.98 2.17 -6.87
CA SER A 130 15.47 0.94 -7.51
C SER A 130 15.72 -0.34 -6.69
N ARG A 131 16.93 -0.52 -6.16
CA ARG A 131 17.30 -1.77 -5.46
C ARG A 131 16.55 -1.92 -4.14
N GLU A 132 16.62 -0.89 -3.30
CA GLU A 132 15.96 -0.80 -2.00
C GLU A 132 14.45 -1.02 -2.14
N SER A 133 13.82 -0.34 -3.11
CA SER A 133 12.38 -0.47 -3.34
C SER A 133 11.97 -1.86 -3.82
N VAL A 134 12.75 -2.51 -4.70
CA VAL A 134 12.41 -3.87 -5.15
C VAL A 134 12.58 -4.88 -4.02
N GLU A 135 13.67 -4.79 -3.24
CA GLU A 135 13.87 -5.61 -2.05
C GLU A 135 12.71 -5.44 -1.05
N ARG A 136 12.24 -4.21 -0.84
CA ARG A 136 11.12 -3.92 0.06
C ARG A 136 9.79 -4.50 -0.43
N VAL A 137 9.41 -4.33 -1.69
CA VAL A 137 8.12 -4.87 -2.19
C VAL A 137 8.10 -6.39 -2.24
N GLU A 138 9.25 -7.04 -2.48
CA GLU A 138 9.35 -8.50 -2.39
C GLU A 138 9.24 -8.98 -0.95
N SER A 139 9.87 -8.29 0.00
CA SER A 139 9.72 -8.58 1.42
C SER A 139 8.26 -8.42 1.89
N LEU A 140 7.54 -7.41 1.41
CA LEU A 140 6.12 -7.23 1.71
C LEU A 140 5.26 -8.36 1.14
N LEU A 141 5.53 -8.79 -0.10
CA LEU A 141 4.84 -9.94 -0.70
C LEU A 141 5.12 -11.22 0.09
N ASP A 142 6.37 -11.44 0.51
CA ASP A 142 6.74 -12.62 1.30
C ASP A 142 6.10 -12.60 2.70
N GLU A 143 5.95 -11.44 3.31
CA GLU A 143 5.21 -11.28 4.57
C GLU A 143 3.74 -11.71 4.39
N MET A 144 3.08 -11.27 3.31
CA MET A 144 1.70 -11.67 3.00
C MET A 144 1.58 -13.18 2.75
N LEU A 145 2.51 -13.78 2.01
CA LEU A 145 2.48 -15.21 1.65
C LEU A 145 2.77 -16.14 2.83
N LYS A 146 3.56 -15.69 3.81
CA LYS A 146 3.85 -16.46 5.03
C LYS A 146 2.71 -16.40 6.04
N SER A 147 1.78 -15.47 5.90
CA SER A 147 0.65 -15.32 6.81
C SER A 147 -0.44 -16.36 6.52
N GLU A 148 -0.97 -16.97 7.58
CA GLU A 148 -2.15 -17.85 7.49
C GLU A 148 -3.46 -17.06 7.37
N ASP A 149 -3.41 -15.73 7.52
CA ASP A 149 -4.57 -14.87 7.44
C ASP A 149 -5.10 -14.74 6.01
N LYS A 150 -6.30 -15.27 5.79
CA LYS A 150 -6.99 -15.19 4.49
C LYS A 150 -7.19 -13.76 3.99
N SER A 151 -7.26 -12.77 4.87
CA SER A 151 -7.41 -11.36 4.48
C SER A 151 -6.13 -10.74 3.92
N LEU A 152 -4.99 -11.40 4.10
CA LEU A 152 -3.69 -10.99 3.56
C LEU A 152 -3.33 -11.71 2.24
N LYS A 153 -4.15 -12.65 1.76
CA LYS A 153 -3.86 -13.37 0.51
C LYS A 153 -3.63 -12.39 -0.65
N PRO A 154 -2.42 -12.37 -1.25
CA PRO A 154 -2.14 -11.53 -2.40
C PRO A 154 -3.08 -11.83 -3.56
N ASN A 155 -3.57 -10.78 -4.22
CA ASN A 155 -4.42 -10.92 -5.40
C ASN A 155 -3.68 -10.40 -6.64
N ILE A 156 -4.35 -10.46 -7.80
CA ILE A 156 -3.77 -10.01 -9.07
C ILE A 156 -3.24 -8.58 -9.02
N LEU A 157 -3.86 -7.67 -8.24
CA LEU A 157 -3.41 -6.29 -8.09
C LEU A 157 -2.10 -6.20 -7.30
N THR A 158 -1.96 -7.00 -6.24
CA THR A 158 -0.73 -7.09 -5.44
C THR A 158 0.44 -7.55 -6.32
N TYR A 159 0.28 -8.65 -7.04
CA TYR A 159 1.32 -9.17 -7.93
C TYR A 159 1.64 -8.22 -9.09
N ALA A 160 0.62 -7.61 -9.68
CA ALA A 160 0.81 -6.58 -10.70
C ALA A 160 1.64 -5.41 -10.18
N ALA A 161 1.39 -4.95 -8.96
CA ALA A 161 2.14 -3.85 -8.35
C ALA A 161 3.62 -4.21 -8.10
N VAL A 162 3.90 -5.43 -7.59
CA VAL A 162 5.28 -5.94 -7.46
C VAL A 162 5.99 -5.98 -8.81
N LEU A 163 5.33 -6.56 -9.84
CA LEU A 163 5.90 -6.64 -11.19
C LEU A 163 6.10 -5.27 -11.84
N LYS A 164 5.20 -4.31 -11.60
CA LYS A 164 5.39 -2.91 -12.04
C LYS A 164 6.65 -2.30 -11.40
N CYS A 165 6.85 -2.49 -10.10
CA CYS A 165 8.03 -2.01 -9.40
C CYS A 165 9.32 -2.59 -10.02
N ILE A 166 9.39 -3.92 -10.19
CA ILE A 166 10.52 -4.60 -10.85
C ILE A 166 10.73 -4.08 -12.29
N ALA A 167 9.65 -3.90 -13.06
CA ALA A 167 9.73 -3.40 -14.42
C ALA A 167 10.25 -1.96 -14.50
N ALA A 168 9.92 -1.12 -13.52
CA ALA A 168 10.36 0.27 -13.41
C ALA A 168 11.81 0.40 -12.91
N ALA A 169 12.30 -0.57 -12.13
CA ALA A 169 13.60 -0.58 -11.45
C ALA A 169 14.82 -0.77 -12.36
N ARG A 170 14.99 0.03 -13.42
CA ARG A 170 15.96 -0.21 -14.53
C ARG A 170 17.42 -0.47 -14.15
N ARG A 171 17.86 -0.09 -12.94
CA ARG A 171 19.22 -0.34 -12.43
C ARG A 171 19.42 -1.72 -11.79
N VAL A 172 18.35 -2.48 -11.56
CA VAL A 172 18.45 -3.84 -11.03
C VAL A 172 18.80 -4.80 -12.19
N PRO A 173 19.91 -5.56 -12.12
CA PRO A 173 20.40 -6.34 -13.26
C PRO A 173 19.60 -7.61 -13.53
N ASP A 174 19.03 -8.23 -12.49
CA ASP A 174 18.36 -9.53 -12.44
C ASP A 174 16.82 -9.43 -12.42
N ARG A 175 16.27 -8.32 -12.93
CA ARG A 175 14.81 -8.06 -12.95
C ARG A 175 14.01 -9.14 -13.66
N GLY A 176 14.58 -9.76 -14.69
CA GLY A 176 13.95 -10.86 -15.41
C GLY A 176 13.75 -12.06 -14.51
N ASP A 177 14.79 -12.46 -13.79
CA ASP A 177 14.78 -13.60 -12.87
C ASP A 177 13.86 -13.34 -11.69
N ARG A 178 13.92 -12.13 -11.10
CA ARG A 178 13.00 -11.70 -10.03
C ARG A 178 11.53 -11.72 -10.49
N ALA A 179 11.25 -11.26 -11.71
CA ALA A 179 9.89 -11.33 -12.26
C ALA A 179 9.41 -12.77 -12.48
N ASP A 180 10.30 -13.69 -12.87
CA ASP A 180 9.97 -15.11 -13.01
C ASP A 180 9.68 -15.76 -11.65
N ILE A 181 10.42 -15.40 -10.58
CA ILE A 181 10.11 -15.84 -9.20
C ILE A 181 8.71 -15.36 -8.78
N VAL A 182 8.36 -14.10 -9.07
CA VAL A 182 7.02 -13.57 -8.76
C VAL A 182 5.94 -14.33 -9.54
N LEU A 183 6.19 -14.68 -10.81
CA LEU A 183 5.26 -15.47 -11.61
C LEU A 183 5.11 -16.90 -11.06
N GLN A 184 6.18 -17.53 -10.59
CA GLN A 184 6.12 -18.83 -9.92
C GLN A 184 5.26 -18.77 -8.65
N LYS A 185 5.40 -17.71 -7.84
CA LYS A 185 4.55 -17.46 -6.68
C LYS A 185 3.07 -17.29 -7.06
N MET A 186 2.75 -16.65 -8.21
CA MET A 186 1.37 -16.57 -8.69
C MET A 186 0.79 -17.95 -9.06
N TYR A 187 1.59 -18.81 -9.70
CA TYR A 187 1.17 -20.18 -10.02
C TYR A 187 0.92 -21.01 -8.75
N SER A 188 1.79 -20.91 -7.74
CA SER A 188 1.62 -21.66 -6.48
C SER A 188 0.37 -21.24 -5.72
N GLU A 189 0.09 -19.93 -5.69
CA GLU A 189 -1.12 -19.36 -5.07
C GLU A 189 -2.38 -19.48 -5.94
N GLN A 190 -2.26 -20.07 -7.14
CA GLN A 190 -3.37 -20.25 -8.09
C GLN A 190 -4.06 -18.93 -8.46
N VAL A 191 -3.29 -17.83 -8.52
CA VAL A 191 -3.79 -16.53 -8.94
C VAL A 191 -3.81 -16.45 -10.47
N GLU A 192 -4.89 -15.91 -11.03
CA GLU A 192 -5.06 -15.75 -12.47
C GLU A 192 -3.90 -14.95 -13.10
N ILE A 193 -3.31 -15.50 -14.16
CA ILE A 193 -2.25 -14.85 -14.93
C ILE A 193 -2.87 -14.28 -16.20
N THR A 194 -3.14 -12.98 -16.16
CA THR A 194 -3.72 -12.25 -17.29
C THR A 194 -2.66 -11.84 -18.32
N PRO A 195 -3.05 -11.51 -19.57
CA PRO A 195 -2.12 -10.95 -20.56
C PRO A 195 -1.37 -9.71 -20.07
N TYR A 196 -1.98 -8.94 -19.15
CA TYR A 196 -1.36 -7.80 -18.51
C TYR A 196 -0.14 -8.19 -17.65
N ILE A 197 -0.27 -9.24 -16.82
CA ILE A 197 0.82 -9.80 -16.03
C ILE A 197 1.97 -10.27 -16.92
N ILE A 198 1.66 -11.00 -17.99
CA ILE A 198 2.65 -11.47 -18.96
C ILE A 198 3.40 -10.29 -19.63
N ASN A 199 2.71 -9.19 -19.92
CA ASN A 199 3.34 -7.99 -20.46
C ASN A 199 4.32 -7.37 -19.45
N LEU A 200 3.95 -7.26 -18.16
CA LEU A 200 4.85 -6.77 -17.12
C LEU A 200 6.12 -7.64 -17.00
N VAL A 201 5.99 -8.96 -17.00
CA VAL A 201 7.14 -9.88 -16.97
C VAL A 201 8.04 -9.67 -18.20
N LYS A 202 7.47 -9.53 -19.40
CA LYS A 202 8.24 -9.23 -20.62
C LYS A 202 9.01 -7.90 -20.51
N ARG A 203 8.42 -6.87 -19.89
CA ARG A 203 9.08 -5.57 -19.66
C ARG A 203 10.28 -5.69 -18.72
N CYS A 204 10.24 -6.59 -17.74
CA CYS A 204 11.38 -6.88 -16.87
C CYS A 204 12.56 -7.48 -17.64
N LYS A 205 12.27 -8.32 -18.64
CA LYS A 205 13.27 -9.02 -19.48
C LYS A 205 13.84 -8.15 -20.62
N ASN A 206 13.05 -7.25 -21.19
CA ASN A 206 13.36 -6.57 -22.46
C ASN A 206 14.23 -5.30 -22.40
N ILE A 207 15.18 -5.19 -21.46
CA ILE A 207 16.21 -4.12 -21.53
C ILE A 207 17.59 -4.74 -21.80
N ARG A 208 17.75 -5.25 -23.04
CA ARG A 208 19.04 -5.43 -23.74
C ARG A 208 18.81 -5.65 -25.24
N LYS A 209 18.33 -4.62 -25.94
CA LYS A 209 18.53 -4.46 -27.40
C LYS A 209 18.77 -2.98 -27.78
N LYS A 210 19.90 -2.44 -27.33
CA LYS A 210 20.72 -1.39 -27.96
C LYS A 210 22.13 -1.68 -27.44
N SER A 211 23.13 -2.13 -28.22
CA SER A 211 23.64 -1.60 -29.47
C SER A 211 24.35 -2.69 -30.30
N THR A 212 23.88 -2.93 -31.52
CA THR A 212 24.70 -3.49 -32.60
C THR A 212 24.13 -2.93 -33.89
N GLN A 213 24.64 -1.75 -34.28
CA GLN A 213 24.73 -1.24 -35.65
C GLN A 213 25.15 0.23 -35.58
N LYS A 214 26.47 0.44 -35.60
CA LYS A 214 27.12 1.27 -36.61
C LYS A 214 28.55 0.76 -36.77
#